data_AF-A0A6V7PNM0-F1
#
_entry.id   AF-A0A6V7PNM0-F1
#
_cell.length_a   1.000
_cell.length_b   1.000
_cell.length_c   1.000
_cell.angle_alpha   90.00
_cell.angle_beta   90.00
_cell.angle_gamma   90.00
#
_symmetry.space_group_name_H-M   'P 1'
#
loop_
_entity.id
_entity.type
_entity.pdbx_description
1 polymer ?
#
loop_
_entity_poly.entity_id
_entity_poly.type
_entity_poly.pdbx_seq_one_letter_code
_entity_poly.pdbx_strand_id
1 'polypeptide(L)'
;MFAAFSYMLKNGGLARWEIYPYKMRKGRCNGQLARQQAAQIDSFHIENYVIENRLRALIDKQPVVAQVLANRSFADYDGRFFAGYPTETTNHEVLIIGYGTDPEHRDFWMIKNS
;
A
#
# COMPACT_ATOMS: atom_id res chain seq x y z
N MET A 1 1.87 3.99 7.26
CA MET A 1 2.86 2.95 6.83
C MET A 1 4.23 2.93 7.57
N PHE A 2 4.90 4.07 7.84
CA PHE A 2 6.25 4.08 8.48
C PHE A 2 6.42 3.14 9.69
N ALA A 3 5.46 3.15 10.62
CA ALA A 3 5.51 2.32 11.81
C ALA A 3 5.46 0.81 11.51
N ALA A 4 4.78 0.39 10.43
CA ALA A 4 4.67 -1.00 10.04
C ALA A 4 6.01 -1.53 9.50
N PHE A 5 6.63 -0.84 8.53
CA PHE A 5 7.96 -1.23 8.04
C PHE A 5 9.04 -1.13 9.12
N SER A 6 8.97 -0.09 9.96
CA SER A 6 9.86 0.02 11.13
C SER A 6 9.69 -1.15 12.10
N TYR A 7 8.47 -1.64 12.30
CA TYR A 7 8.21 -2.84 13.08
C TYR A 7 8.81 -4.08 12.40
N MET A 8 8.65 -4.25 11.09
CA MET A 8 9.23 -5.39 10.37
C MET A 8 10.74 -5.47 10.57
N LEU A 9 11.46 -4.34 10.47
CA LEU A 9 12.90 -4.28 10.74
C LEU A 9 13.22 -4.68 12.18
N LYS A 10 12.52 -4.09 13.16
CA LYS A 10 12.77 -4.36 14.59
C LYS A 10 12.39 -5.76 15.04
N ASN A 11 11.35 -6.34 14.46
CA ASN A 11 10.83 -7.66 14.78
C ASN A 11 11.60 -8.78 14.06
N GLY A 12 12.41 -8.42 13.05
CA GLY A 12 13.07 -9.39 12.16
C GLY A 12 12.10 -10.03 11.17
N GLY A 13 11.02 -9.33 10.80
CA GLY A 13 10.07 -9.77 9.77
C GLY A 13 8.59 -9.77 10.17
N LEU A 14 7.81 -10.45 9.33
CA LEU A 14 6.40 -10.81 9.57
C LEU A 14 6.18 -12.32 9.47
N ALA A 15 5.24 -12.82 10.27
CA ALA A 15 4.71 -14.17 10.16
C ALA A 15 3.77 -14.32 8.97
N ARG A 16 3.57 -15.57 8.51
CA ARG A 16 2.56 -15.86 7.48
C ARG A 16 1.14 -15.66 7.99
N TRP A 17 0.21 -15.43 7.07
CA TRP A 17 -1.21 -15.28 7.38
C TRP A 17 -1.78 -16.51 8.11
N GLU A 18 -1.34 -17.73 7.75
CA GLU A 18 -1.82 -18.97 8.35
C GLU A 18 -1.43 -19.08 9.83
N ILE A 19 -0.33 -18.42 10.22
CA ILE A 19 0.22 -18.42 11.58
C ILE A 19 -0.43 -17.31 12.42
N TYR A 20 -0.61 -16.13 11.82
CA TYR A 20 -1.21 -14.97 12.49
C TYR A 20 -2.35 -14.39 11.65
N PRO A 21 -3.54 -15.04 11.64
CA PRO A 21 -4.63 -14.65 10.76
C PRO A 21 -5.27 -13.32 11.15
N TYR A 22 -5.79 -12.62 10.15
CA TYR A 22 -6.51 -11.37 10.32
C TYR A 22 -7.83 -11.58 11.07
N LYS A 23 -8.14 -10.68 12.02
CA LYS A 23 -9.31 -10.81 12.91
C LYS A 23 -10.28 -9.62 12.87
N MET A 24 -10.06 -8.65 11.97
CA MET A 24 -10.85 -7.40 11.89
C MET A 24 -10.93 -6.58 13.19
N ARG A 25 -10.13 -6.90 14.21
CA ARG A 25 -10.08 -6.16 15.48
C ARG A 25 -8.67 -6.24 16.08
N LYS A 26 -8.25 -5.17 16.74
CA LYS A 26 -7.00 -5.16 17.50
C LYS A 26 -7.13 -6.08 18.71
N GLY A 27 -6.24 -7.05 18.82
CA GLY A 27 -6.09 -7.92 19.98
C GLY A 27 -4.81 -7.62 20.77
N ARG A 28 -4.54 -8.46 21.77
CA ARG A 28 -3.20 -8.51 22.39
C ARG A 28 -2.20 -9.11 21.41
N CYS A 29 -0.99 -8.58 21.37
CA CYS A 29 0.10 -9.13 20.56
C CYS A 29 0.49 -10.52 21.08
N ASN A 30 0.45 -11.53 20.22
CA ASN A 30 1.05 -12.84 20.51
C ASN A 30 2.48 -12.88 19.96
N GLY A 31 3.46 -12.55 20.81
CA GLY A 31 4.87 -12.51 20.43
C GLY A 31 5.48 -13.88 20.06
N GLN A 32 4.88 -14.99 20.48
CA GLN A 32 5.33 -16.32 20.05
C GLN A 32 4.99 -16.56 18.58
N LEU A 33 3.76 -16.21 18.16
CA LEU A 33 3.34 -16.32 16.76
C LEU A 33 4.03 -15.27 15.89
N ALA A 34 4.15 -14.03 16.38
CA ALA A 34 4.73 -12.92 15.62
C ALA A 34 6.24 -13.08 15.32
N ARG A 35 6.94 -13.97 16.05
CA ARG A 35 8.35 -14.31 15.82
C ARG A 35 8.56 -15.48 14.86
N GLN A 36 7.49 -16.12 14.38
CA GLN A 36 7.59 -17.15 13.36
C GLN A 36 7.68 -16.50 11.98
N GLN A 37 8.84 -15.89 11.71
CA GLN A 37 9.07 -15.04 10.54
C GLN A 37 9.04 -15.84 9.24
N ALA A 38 8.42 -15.25 8.23
CA ALA A 38 8.34 -15.82 6.88
C ALA A 38 8.81 -14.85 5.79
N ALA A 39 8.79 -13.54 6.07
CA ALA A 39 9.34 -12.52 5.20
C ALA A 39 9.99 -11.42 6.03
N GLN A 40 11.07 -10.85 5.49
CA GLN A 40 11.83 -9.77 6.11
C GLN A 40 12.07 -8.68 5.05
N ILE A 41 12.46 -7.50 5.52
CA ILE A 41 12.95 -6.41 4.67
C ILE A 41 14.29 -5.95 5.24
N ASP A 42 15.18 -5.49 4.37
CA ASP A 42 16.45 -4.90 4.79
C ASP A 42 16.33 -3.39 5.05
N SER A 43 15.42 -2.73 4.32
CA SER A 43 15.17 -1.29 4.46
C SER A 43 13.82 -0.90 3.84
N PHE A 44 13.42 0.35 4.03
CA PHE A 44 12.36 0.99 3.28
C PHE A 44 12.69 2.47 3.07
N HIS A 45 12.11 3.07 2.05
CA HIS A 45 12.25 4.49 1.73
C HIS A 45 10.88 5.16 1.65
N ILE A 46 10.80 6.44 2.01
CA ILE A 46 9.60 7.25 1.91
C ILE A 46 9.89 8.41 0.97
N GLU A 47 9.13 8.48 -0.11
CA GLU A 47 9.07 9.66 -0.97
C GLU A 47 8.05 10.64 -0.37
N ASN A 48 8.50 11.84 0.01
CA ASN A 48 7.64 12.86 0.61
C ASN A 48 6.81 13.64 -0.41
N TYR A 49 7.17 13.53 -1.70
CA TYR A 49 6.52 14.23 -2.80
C TYR A 49 6.28 13.25 -3.94
N VAL A 50 5.14 13.40 -4.61
CA VAL A 50 4.80 12.60 -5.78
C VAL A 50 5.35 13.28 -7.02
N ILE A 51 6.38 12.68 -7.61
CA ILE A 51 6.89 13.03 -8.93
C ILE A 51 6.57 11.84 -9.84
N GLU A 52 5.64 11.99 -10.79
CA GLU A 52 5.08 10.85 -11.53
C GLU A 52 6.15 9.97 -12.19
N ASN A 53 7.13 10.57 -12.88
CA ASN A 53 8.22 9.81 -13.51
C ASN A 53 9.07 9.03 -12.49
N ARG A 54 9.28 9.60 -11.30
CA ARG A 54 9.97 8.91 -10.20
C ARG A 54 9.13 7.75 -9.68
N LEU A 55 7.83 7.96 -9.52
CA LEU A 55 6.90 6.93 -9.07
C LEU A 55 6.83 5.76 -10.06
N ARG A 56 6.78 6.02 -11.38
CA ARG A 56 6.86 4.97 -12.42
C ARG A 56 8.14 4.15 -12.28
N ALA A 57 9.28 4.82 -12.17
CA ALA A 57 10.58 4.16 -12.01
C ALA A 57 10.70 3.33 -10.71
N LEU A 58 9.93 3.65 -9.68
CA LEU A 58 9.83 2.83 -8.46
C LEU A 58 8.90 1.63 -8.67
N ILE A 59 7.75 1.84 -9.32
CA ILE A 59 6.77 0.79 -9.62
C ILE A 59 7.35 -0.27 -10.57
N ASP A 60 8.20 0.13 -11.51
CA ASP A 60 8.93 -0.79 -12.41
C ASP A 60 9.83 -1.78 -11.64
N LYS A 61 10.21 -1.45 -10.40
CA LYS A 61 11.05 -2.31 -9.55
C LYS A 61 10.23 -3.17 -8.61
N GLN A 62 9.15 -2.62 -8.05
CA GLN A 62 8.31 -3.28 -7.06
C GLN A 62 7.00 -2.50 -6.83
N PRO A 63 5.95 -3.15 -6.33
CA PRO A 63 4.76 -2.45 -5.86
C PRO A 63 5.09 -1.39 -4.79
N VAL A 64 4.40 -0.25 -4.86
CA VAL A 64 4.64 0.92 -4.00
C VAL A 64 3.40 1.20 -3.16
N VAL A 65 3.57 1.35 -1.84
CA VAL A 65 2.48 1.81 -0.97
C VAL A 65 2.26 3.31 -1.19
N ALA A 66 1.02 3.70 -1.42
CA ALA A 66 0.61 5.09 -1.58
C ALA A 66 -0.52 5.46 -0.62
N GLN A 67 -0.62 6.75 -0.32
CA GLN A 67 -1.74 7.31 0.43
C GLN A 67 -2.70 8.00 -0.55
N VAL A 68 -3.99 7.76 -0.37
CA VAL A 68 -5.06 8.32 -1.21
C VAL A 68 -6.18 8.87 -0.32
N LEU A 69 -7.05 9.69 -0.92
CA LEU A 69 -8.33 10.05 -0.33
C LEU A 69 -9.40 9.02 -0.73
N ALA A 70 -9.78 8.16 0.20
CA ALA A 70 -10.97 7.33 0.09
C ALA A 70 -12.19 8.10 0.62
N ASN A 71 -12.87 8.82 -0.27
CA ASN A 71 -14.17 9.45 0.01
C ASN A 71 -15.33 8.60 -0.52
N ARG A 72 -16.56 9.11 -0.45
CA ARG A 72 -17.74 8.40 -0.95
C ARG A 72 -17.64 8.03 -2.42
N SER A 73 -17.13 8.91 -3.28
CA SER A 73 -16.94 8.62 -4.70
C SER A 73 -15.96 7.46 -4.94
N PHE A 74 -14.90 7.36 -4.11
CA PHE A 74 -13.97 6.24 -4.16
C PHE A 74 -14.63 4.93 -3.69
N ALA A 75 -15.48 5.00 -2.66
CA ALA A 75 -16.22 3.84 -2.16
C ALA A 75 -17.28 3.32 -3.14
N ASP A 76 -17.94 4.23 -3.87
CA ASP A 76 -19.00 3.93 -4.84
C ASP A 76 -18.45 3.52 -6.23
N TYR A 77 -17.12 3.52 -6.43
CA TYR A 77 -16.49 3.19 -7.70
C TYR A 77 -16.74 1.72 -8.12
N ASP A 78 -17.07 1.53 -9.40
CA ASP A 78 -17.66 0.30 -9.94
C ASP A 78 -16.74 -0.51 -10.88
N GLY A 79 -15.45 -0.14 -11.00
CA GLY A 79 -14.45 -0.97 -11.69
C GLY A 79 -13.94 -0.49 -13.06
N ARG A 80 -13.81 0.83 -13.29
CA ARG A 80 -13.20 1.42 -14.51
C ARG A 80 -12.07 2.42 -14.24
N PHE A 81 -12.10 3.62 -14.79
CA PHE A 81 -11.15 4.68 -14.43
C PHE A 81 -11.76 5.55 -13.34
N PHE A 82 -11.02 5.74 -12.24
CA PHE A 82 -11.41 6.65 -11.17
C PHE A 82 -10.63 7.96 -11.32
N ALA A 83 -11.34 9.06 -11.51
CA ALA A 83 -10.78 10.40 -11.52
C ALA A 83 -11.33 11.19 -10.32
N GLY A 84 -10.55 11.22 -9.24
CA GLY A 84 -10.84 12.06 -8.08
C GLY A 84 -10.40 13.51 -8.29
N TYR A 85 -10.69 14.36 -7.29
CA TYR A 85 -10.17 15.72 -7.26
C TYR A 85 -8.75 15.73 -6.68
N PRO A 86 -7.83 16.58 -7.22
CA PRO A 86 -6.52 16.80 -6.61
C PRO A 86 -6.68 17.24 -5.16
N THR A 87 -5.94 16.60 -4.26
CA THR A 87 -5.99 16.90 -2.83
C THR A 87 -4.69 16.49 -2.15
N GLU A 88 -4.30 17.25 -1.13
CA GLU A 88 -3.22 16.87 -0.21
C GLU A 88 -3.76 16.07 1.00
N THR A 89 -5.08 15.99 1.16
CA THR A 89 -5.71 15.22 2.24
C THR A 89 -5.75 13.75 1.85
N THR A 90 -5.16 12.88 2.67
CA THR A 90 -5.22 11.43 2.50
C THR A 90 -5.76 10.78 3.78
N ASN A 91 -6.45 9.65 3.64
CA ASN A 91 -7.04 8.93 4.76
C ASN A 91 -6.97 7.39 4.60
N HIS A 92 -6.43 6.90 3.49
CA HIS A 92 -6.40 5.48 3.17
C HIS A 92 -5.08 5.10 2.52
N GLU A 93 -4.60 3.90 2.80
CA GLU A 93 -3.34 3.37 2.26
C GLU A 93 -3.63 2.22 1.30
N VAL A 94 -3.04 2.29 0.12
CA VAL A 94 -3.24 1.33 -0.98
C VAL A 94 -1.90 0.89 -1.56
N LEU A 95 -1.92 -0.14 -2.38
CA LEU A 95 -0.72 -0.61 -3.09
C LEU A 95 -0.86 -0.31 -4.58
N ILE A 96 0.05 0.49 -5.13
CA ILE A 96 0.18 0.66 -6.57
C ILE A 96 0.98 -0.52 -7.12
N ILE A 97 0.39 -1.28 -8.02
CA ILE A 97 0.95 -2.51 -8.60
C ILE A 97 1.34 -2.36 -10.07
N GLY A 98 1.07 -1.21 -10.67
CA GLY A 98 1.35 -0.95 -12.07
C GLY A 98 0.81 0.41 -12.52
N TYR A 99 1.04 0.71 -13.79
CA TYR A 99 0.51 1.87 -14.48
C TYR A 99 0.30 1.54 -15.96
N GLY A 100 -0.45 2.39 -16.65
CA GLY A 100 -0.70 2.24 -18.07
C GLY A 100 -1.22 3.51 -18.70
N THR A 101 -1.50 3.43 -19.99
CA THR A 101 -2.12 4.49 -20.77
C THR A 101 -3.32 3.91 -21.50
N ASP A 102 -4.47 4.54 -21.32
CA ASP A 102 -5.67 4.23 -22.06
C ASP A 102 -5.92 5.28 -23.17
N PRO A 103 -6.32 4.88 -24.38
CA PRO A 103 -6.55 5.81 -25.48
C PRO A 103 -7.61 6.89 -25.19
N GLU A 104 -8.62 6.58 -24.38
CA GLU A 104 -9.73 7.47 -24.06
C GLU A 104 -9.54 8.15 -22.70
N HIS A 105 -8.93 7.45 -21.74
CA HIS A 105 -8.86 7.84 -20.35
C HIS A 105 -7.49 8.32 -19.87
N ARG A 106 -6.50 8.39 -20.77
CA ARG A 106 -5.12 8.84 -20.52
C ARG A 106 -4.39 7.90 -19.55
N ASP A 107 -3.33 8.42 -18.94
CA ASP A 107 -2.48 7.67 -18.02
C ASP A 107 -3.20 7.34 -16.71
N PHE A 108 -2.96 6.14 -16.20
CA PHE A 108 -3.59 5.64 -14.98
C PHE A 108 -2.65 4.80 -14.12
N TRP A 109 -2.99 4.70 -12.84
CA TRP A 109 -2.35 3.81 -11.87
C TRP A 109 -3.23 2.59 -11.61
N MET A 110 -2.63 1.40 -11.59
CA MET A 110 -3.29 0.17 -11.16
C MET A 110 -3.14 0.03 -9.66
N ILE A 111 -4.25 0.12 -8.94
CA ILE A 111 -4.28 0.11 -7.47
C ILE A 111 -4.89 -1.19 -6.98
N LYS A 112 -4.15 -1.91 -6.13
CA LYS A 112 -4.70 -2.99 -5.29
C LYS A 112 -5.22 -2.37 -4.00
N ASN A 113 -6.54 -2.39 -3.84
CA ASN A 113 -7.20 -2.07 -2.59
C ASN A 113 -7.16 -3.29 -1.63
N SER A 114 -7.52 -3.08 -0.36
CA SER A 114 -7.43 -4.08 0.71
C SER A 114 -8.51 -5.15 0.66
#